data_AF-A0A7T5RAV5-F1
#
_entry.id   AF-A0A7T5RAV5-F1
#
_cell.length_a   1.000
_cell.length_b   1.000
_cell.length_c   1.000
_cell.angle_alpha   90.00
_cell.angle_beta   90.00
_cell.angle_gamma   90.00
#
_symmetry.space_group_name_H-M   'P 1'
#
loop_
_entity.id
_entity.type
_entity.pdbx_description
1 polymer ?
#
loop_
_entity_poly.entity_id
_entity_poly.type
_entity_poly.pdbx_seq_one_letter_code
_entity_poly.pdbx_strand_id
1 'polypeptide(L)'
;MGERIQPNDLSTSRDPHLQGLIAQNIQALGEQPLVRVVQALQRFNGPVTVQEKDGTQRVDNNWHLRQVLQELPGYAEASEHAGLAPDQAEGLLTHLLNSTPYDFERNEINVSLLKRSLNQEAELNQRLTKRDIGRLRRMITIAGKYGVLPHTIYGYTTARRIGLSIQDSTAMVMHLSDADGSLAGYTFGSFNEALSSLAIAQVDPEVVKDTFARVGGRRPYFRQGLYRALEEMITFGCPSNRTNPQEVLQGLLANLQEGEDIETAIERYLSEEQRKLPNENEVVIYELGEERDSYFIPKAGHLELAALPYRTQRGLNDGVRDLEEIARARSHRWESVGEGMWIFDPNGDTWYSLGGKTEVHPDRVRHNFIPYDASQLSEKPYMFHTHPEDLEVMLRNPYDDFPSREYRDHVTKFLSSTPSRADYSVVADTIERATSEIHPRSFIVHSLGITEFTYPNDLEKIKEMATKSRDIRDQAMLNFGWDYLHWRRDIIDEPTVARMLIDDLNKLLPEGFSIKLHEPGTNL
;
A
#
# COMPACT_ATOMS: atom_id res chain seq x y z
N MET A 1 25.28 -24.98 -13.23
CA MET A 1 24.61 -24.05 -14.16
C MET A 1 23.18 -24.54 -14.34
N GLY A 2 22.17 -23.71 -14.07
CA GLY A 2 20.76 -24.11 -14.18
C GLY A 2 20.33 -24.38 -15.62
N GLU A 3 19.38 -25.28 -15.81
CA GLU A 3 18.74 -25.52 -17.11
C GLU A 3 17.83 -24.35 -17.48
N ARG A 4 17.82 -23.90 -18.74
CA ARG A 4 16.89 -22.85 -19.22
C ARG A 4 15.79 -23.51 -20.05
N ILE A 5 14.54 -23.28 -19.69
CA ILE A 5 13.40 -23.88 -20.40
C ILE A 5 13.28 -23.28 -21.82
N GLN A 6 13.05 -24.17 -22.79
CA GLN A 6 12.69 -23.82 -24.16
C GLN A 6 11.16 -23.83 -24.31
N PRO A 7 10.54 -22.86 -24.98
CA PRO A 7 9.08 -22.77 -25.05
C PRO A 7 8.41 -23.96 -25.71
N ASN A 8 9.10 -24.58 -26.69
CA ASN A 8 8.57 -25.74 -27.41
C ASN A 8 8.87 -27.07 -26.70
N ASP A 9 9.49 -27.01 -25.53
CA ASP A 9 9.85 -28.19 -24.74
C ASP A 9 9.77 -27.87 -23.24
N LEU A 10 8.54 -27.73 -22.75
CA LEU A 10 8.24 -27.47 -21.34
C LEU A 10 8.46 -28.73 -20.46
N SER A 11 8.69 -29.89 -21.09
CA SER A 11 8.76 -31.20 -20.44
C SER A 11 10.16 -31.59 -19.94
N THR A 12 11.20 -30.90 -20.37
CA THR A 12 12.60 -31.26 -20.09
C THR A 12 13.16 -30.76 -18.76
N SER A 13 12.46 -29.85 -18.08
CA SER A 13 12.98 -29.27 -16.82
C SER A 13 13.22 -30.35 -15.78
N ARG A 14 14.43 -30.42 -15.21
CA ARG A 14 14.75 -31.31 -14.08
C ARG A 14 14.36 -30.73 -12.71
N ASP A 15 13.74 -29.55 -12.68
CA ASP A 15 13.36 -28.85 -11.45
C ASP A 15 11.92 -29.20 -11.04
N PRO A 16 11.70 -29.90 -9.91
CA PRO A 16 10.36 -30.35 -9.51
C PRO A 16 9.38 -29.21 -9.25
N HIS A 17 9.86 -28.07 -8.74
CA HIS A 17 9.00 -26.92 -8.47
C HIS A 17 8.54 -26.28 -9.79
N LEU A 18 9.44 -26.12 -10.75
CA LEU A 18 9.10 -25.58 -12.07
C LEU A 18 8.19 -26.53 -12.86
N GLN A 19 8.40 -27.86 -12.77
CA GLN A 19 7.49 -28.86 -13.33
C GLN A 19 6.08 -28.74 -12.72
N GLY A 20 5.98 -28.57 -11.40
CA GLY A 20 4.70 -28.37 -10.71
C GLY A 20 3.97 -27.12 -11.20
N LEU A 21 4.69 -26.00 -11.34
CA LEU A 21 4.13 -24.76 -11.89
C LEU A 21 3.66 -24.93 -13.33
N ILE A 22 4.42 -25.63 -14.18
CA ILE A 22 4.04 -25.90 -15.58
C ILE A 22 2.77 -26.74 -15.63
N ALA A 23 2.70 -27.84 -14.88
CA ALA A 23 1.53 -28.72 -14.85
C ALA A 23 0.26 -27.98 -14.42
N GLN A 24 0.36 -27.16 -13.36
CA GLN A 24 -0.75 -26.32 -12.88
C GLN A 24 -1.22 -25.34 -13.97
N ASN A 25 -0.28 -24.75 -14.72
CA ASN A 25 -0.61 -23.80 -15.77
C ASN A 25 -1.17 -24.44 -17.04
N ILE A 26 -0.75 -25.66 -17.37
CA ILE A 26 -1.37 -26.45 -18.44
C ILE A 26 -2.83 -26.73 -18.09
N GLN A 27 -3.12 -27.04 -16.82
CA GLN A 27 -4.50 -27.23 -16.37
C GLN A 27 -5.33 -25.94 -16.45
N ALA A 28 -4.74 -24.79 -16.10
CA ALA A 28 -5.45 -23.51 -16.07
C ALA A 28 -5.66 -22.87 -17.47
N LEU A 29 -4.64 -22.90 -18.33
CA LEU A 29 -4.65 -22.18 -19.62
C LEU A 29 -4.68 -23.11 -20.84
N GLY A 30 -4.29 -24.38 -20.68
CA GLY A 30 -3.98 -25.28 -21.78
C GLY A 30 -2.53 -25.16 -22.25
N GLU A 31 -2.03 -26.23 -22.87
CA GLU A 31 -0.62 -26.36 -23.27
C GLU A 31 -0.21 -25.35 -24.35
N GLN A 32 -0.98 -25.20 -25.43
CA GLN A 32 -0.63 -24.30 -26.54
C GLN A 32 -0.64 -22.81 -26.14
N PRO A 33 -1.63 -22.31 -25.37
CA PRO A 33 -1.58 -20.98 -24.78
C PRO A 33 -0.35 -20.77 -23.89
N LEU A 34 -0.02 -21.75 -23.03
CA LEU A 34 1.16 -21.66 -22.17
C LEU A 34 2.46 -21.53 -22.98
N VAL A 35 2.62 -22.32 -24.06
CA VAL A 35 3.77 -22.20 -24.97
C VAL A 35 3.92 -20.77 -25.49
N ARG A 36 2.83 -20.13 -25.93
CA ARG A 36 2.86 -18.75 -26.45
C ARG A 36 3.21 -17.72 -25.37
N VAL A 37 2.72 -17.91 -24.15
CA VAL A 37 3.12 -17.08 -23.00
C VAL A 37 4.60 -17.22 -22.68
N VAL A 38 5.12 -18.46 -22.65
CA VAL A 38 6.55 -18.72 -22.41
C VAL A 38 7.41 -18.13 -23.53
N GLN A 39 6.97 -18.18 -24.79
CA GLN A 39 7.63 -17.51 -25.92
C GLN A 39 7.74 -16.00 -25.69
N ALA A 40 6.66 -15.34 -25.27
CA ALA A 40 6.67 -13.90 -24.96
C ALA A 40 7.61 -13.54 -23.80
N LEU A 41 7.78 -14.47 -22.83
CA LEU A 41 8.67 -14.29 -21.68
C LEU A 41 10.15 -14.53 -21.99
N GLN A 42 10.50 -15.19 -23.10
CA GLN A 42 11.88 -15.63 -23.35
C GLN A 42 12.92 -14.51 -23.29
N ARG A 43 12.56 -13.32 -23.79
CA ARG A 43 13.46 -12.15 -23.81
C ARG A 43 13.85 -11.69 -22.41
N PHE A 44 12.99 -11.91 -21.41
CA PHE A 44 13.21 -11.56 -20.00
C PHE A 44 13.90 -12.66 -19.21
N ASN A 45 13.93 -13.90 -19.74
CA ASN A 45 14.42 -15.04 -19.00
C ASN A 45 15.96 -15.14 -19.08
N GLY A 46 16.66 -14.35 -18.27
CA GLY A 46 18.11 -14.37 -18.07
C GLY A 46 18.53 -14.95 -16.70
N PRO A 47 19.82 -15.25 -16.50
CA PRO A 47 20.35 -15.65 -15.20
C PRO A 47 20.18 -14.52 -14.18
N VAL A 48 19.50 -14.82 -13.06
CA VAL A 48 19.38 -13.91 -11.91
C VAL A 48 20.22 -14.44 -10.76
N THR A 49 21.11 -13.61 -10.22
CA THR A 49 21.81 -13.92 -8.97
C THR A 49 20.89 -13.60 -7.80
N VAL A 50 20.44 -14.64 -7.11
CA VAL A 50 19.66 -14.55 -5.87
C VAL A 50 20.65 -14.63 -4.71
N GLN A 51 20.64 -13.61 -3.85
CA GLN A 51 21.35 -13.65 -2.58
C GLN A 51 20.43 -14.26 -1.52
N GLU A 52 20.84 -15.39 -0.97
CA GLU A 52 20.12 -16.12 0.09
C GLU A 52 20.29 -15.42 1.45
N LYS A 53 19.44 -15.78 2.41
CA LYS A 53 19.47 -15.21 3.77
C LYS A 53 20.79 -15.45 4.51
N ASP A 54 21.49 -16.53 4.18
CA ASP A 54 22.81 -16.87 4.74
C ASP A 54 23.97 -16.13 4.03
N GLY A 55 23.65 -15.22 3.13
CA GLY A 55 24.60 -14.44 2.33
C GLY A 55 25.17 -15.21 1.13
N THR A 56 24.84 -16.49 0.95
CA THR A 56 25.25 -17.24 -0.24
C THR A 56 24.55 -16.73 -1.49
N GLN A 57 25.13 -17.01 -2.65
CA GLN A 57 24.55 -16.63 -3.94
C GLN A 57 24.22 -17.88 -4.74
N ARG A 58 23.00 -17.93 -5.28
CA ARG A 58 22.66 -18.88 -6.35
C ARG A 58 22.29 -18.15 -7.63
N VAL A 59 22.57 -18.79 -8.76
CA VAL A 59 22.11 -18.31 -10.06
C VAL A 59 20.86 -19.09 -10.45
N ASP A 60 19.75 -18.40 -10.63
CA ASP A 60 18.49 -18.97 -11.12
C ASP A 60 18.24 -18.52 -12.57
N ASN A 61 18.22 -19.47 -13.49
CA ASN A 61 18.03 -19.23 -14.93
C ASN A 61 16.57 -19.15 -15.35
N ASN A 62 15.63 -19.40 -14.42
CA ASN A 62 14.19 -19.34 -14.68
C ASN A 62 13.45 -18.49 -13.65
N TRP A 63 14.14 -17.58 -12.96
CA TRP A 63 13.55 -16.77 -11.90
C TRP A 63 12.29 -16.02 -12.36
N HIS A 64 12.41 -15.22 -13.42
CA HIS A 64 11.27 -14.47 -13.98
C HIS A 64 10.14 -15.37 -14.47
N LEU A 65 10.48 -16.50 -15.09
CA LEU A 65 9.49 -17.48 -15.53
C LEU A 65 8.68 -18.04 -14.35
N ARG A 66 9.34 -18.43 -13.25
CA ARG A 66 8.65 -18.93 -12.05
C ARG A 66 7.69 -17.90 -11.48
N GLN A 67 8.13 -16.64 -11.36
CA GLN A 67 7.30 -15.56 -10.80
C GLN A 67 6.03 -15.35 -11.64
N VAL A 68 6.15 -15.34 -12.97
CA VAL A 68 4.97 -15.20 -13.83
C VAL A 68 4.07 -16.44 -13.78
N LEU A 69 4.64 -17.66 -13.84
CA LEU A 69 3.87 -18.90 -13.77
C LEU A 69 3.05 -19.02 -12.47
N GLN A 70 3.51 -18.44 -11.36
CA GLN A 70 2.75 -18.41 -10.10
C GLN A 70 1.47 -17.56 -10.21
N GLU A 71 1.44 -16.53 -11.05
CA GLU A 71 0.30 -15.61 -11.19
C GLU A 71 -0.74 -16.09 -12.23
N LEU A 72 -0.32 -16.90 -13.19
CA LEU A 72 -1.12 -17.31 -14.34
C LEU A 72 -2.41 -18.09 -14.01
N PRO A 73 -2.47 -19.01 -13.03
CA PRO A 73 -3.72 -19.68 -12.69
C PRO A 73 -4.81 -18.69 -12.23
N GLY A 74 -4.45 -17.74 -11.37
CA GLY A 74 -5.37 -16.69 -10.93
C GLY A 74 -5.75 -15.72 -12.05
N TYR A 75 -4.84 -15.47 -13.00
CA TYR A 75 -5.17 -14.70 -14.20
C TYR A 75 -6.19 -15.41 -15.09
N ALA A 76 -6.07 -16.73 -15.26
CA ALA A 76 -7.00 -17.52 -16.06
C ALA A 76 -8.42 -17.46 -15.48
N GLU A 77 -8.54 -17.67 -14.17
CA GLU A 77 -9.80 -17.57 -13.43
C GLU A 77 -10.41 -16.17 -13.54
N ALA A 78 -9.62 -15.11 -13.30
CA ALA A 78 -10.08 -13.73 -13.43
C ALA A 78 -10.58 -13.41 -14.85
N SER A 79 -9.89 -13.93 -15.87
CA SER A 79 -10.28 -13.75 -17.28
C SER A 79 -11.61 -14.41 -17.59
N GLU A 80 -11.82 -15.64 -17.12
CA GLU A 80 -13.08 -16.36 -17.30
C GLU A 80 -14.23 -15.63 -16.61
N HIS A 81 -14.04 -15.18 -15.37
CA HIS A 81 -15.04 -14.43 -14.62
C HIS A 81 -15.38 -13.06 -15.28
N ALA A 82 -14.39 -12.40 -15.89
CA ALA A 82 -14.60 -11.18 -16.68
C ALA A 82 -15.25 -11.43 -18.05
N GLY A 83 -15.53 -12.71 -18.39
CA GLY A 83 -16.22 -13.12 -19.61
C GLY A 83 -15.34 -13.22 -20.85
N LEU A 84 -14.01 -13.36 -20.69
CA LEU A 84 -13.10 -13.56 -21.82
C LEU A 84 -13.13 -15.02 -22.27
N ALA A 85 -13.18 -15.22 -23.59
CA ALA A 85 -12.86 -16.52 -24.16
C ALA A 85 -11.36 -16.83 -23.99
N PRO A 86 -10.94 -18.12 -23.94
CA PRO A 86 -9.54 -18.49 -23.72
C PRO A 86 -8.54 -17.85 -24.69
N ASP A 87 -8.91 -17.70 -25.97
CA ASP A 87 -8.09 -17.04 -26.99
C ASP A 87 -7.97 -15.52 -26.75
N GLN A 88 -8.99 -14.89 -26.18
CA GLN A 88 -8.97 -13.48 -25.80
C GLN A 88 -8.10 -13.26 -24.55
N ALA A 89 -8.22 -14.13 -23.55
CA ALA A 89 -7.41 -14.10 -22.33
C ALA A 89 -5.92 -14.27 -22.66
N GLU A 90 -5.58 -15.27 -23.46
CA GLU A 90 -4.21 -15.47 -23.92
C GLU A 90 -3.72 -14.30 -24.78
N GLY A 91 -4.54 -13.83 -25.72
CA GLY A 91 -4.16 -12.73 -26.61
C GLY A 91 -3.95 -11.40 -25.86
N LEU A 92 -4.65 -11.17 -24.74
CA LEU A 92 -4.44 -9.99 -23.90
C LEU A 92 -3.17 -10.12 -23.06
N LEU A 93 -2.92 -11.29 -22.48
CA LEU A 93 -1.71 -11.58 -21.69
C LEU A 93 -0.44 -11.49 -22.54
N THR A 94 -0.42 -12.12 -23.70
CA THR A 94 0.73 -12.05 -24.62
C THR A 94 0.95 -10.62 -25.13
N HIS A 95 -0.12 -9.85 -25.37
CA HIS A 95 -0.02 -8.44 -25.74
C HIS A 95 0.58 -7.58 -24.62
N LEU A 96 0.20 -7.82 -23.36
CA LEU A 96 0.80 -7.20 -22.18
C LEU A 96 2.31 -7.46 -22.14
N LEU A 97 2.70 -8.74 -22.16
CA LEU A 97 4.11 -9.15 -22.08
C LEU A 97 4.97 -8.62 -23.23
N ASN A 98 4.40 -8.51 -24.43
CA ASN A 98 5.08 -7.94 -25.59
C ASN A 98 5.18 -6.41 -25.54
N SER A 99 4.29 -5.75 -24.78
CA SER A 99 4.29 -4.28 -24.64
C SER A 99 5.23 -3.79 -23.53
N THR A 100 5.67 -4.65 -22.62
CA THR A 100 6.72 -4.35 -21.62
C THR A 100 8.03 -3.97 -22.33
N PRO A 101 8.55 -2.74 -22.17
CA PRO A 101 9.70 -2.26 -22.95
C PRO A 101 11.07 -2.68 -22.41
N TYR A 102 11.21 -2.96 -21.10
CA TYR A 102 12.50 -3.14 -20.46
C TYR A 102 12.72 -4.55 -19.89
N ASP A 103 13.93 -5.09 -20.07
CA ASP A 103 14.28 -6.46 -19.69
C ASP A 103 14.36 -6.71 -18.17
N PHE A 104 14.44 -5.64 -17.37
CA PHE A 104 14.49 -5.69 -15.91
C PHE A 104 13.12 -5.51 -15.24
N GLU A 105 12.05 -5.35 -16.02
CA GLU A 105 10.70 -5.18 -15.47
C GLU A 105 10.17 -6.48 -14.86
N ARG A 106 9.54 -6.31 -13.70
CA ARG A 106 8.86 -7.35 -12.93
C ARG A 106 7.53 -7.73 -13.60
N ASN A 107 7.61 -8.54 -14.67
CA ASN A 107 6.44 -8.95 -15.45
C ASN A 107 5.33 -9.60 -14.61
N GLU A 108 5.68 -10.26 -13.51
CA GLU A 108 4.72 -10.79 -12.54
C GLU A 108 3.82 -9.70 -11.95
N ILE A 109 4.34 -8.48 -11.76
CA ILE A 109 3.56 -7.33 -11.30
C ILE A 109 2.57 -6.91 -12.38
N ASN A 110 3.00 -6.81 -13.63
CA ASN A 110 2.12 -6.46 -14.75
C ASN A 110 0.98 -7.47 -14.91
N VAL A 111 1.28 -8.78 -14.82
CA VAL A 111 0.28 -9.85 -14.87
C VAL A 111 -0.68 -9.76 -13.67
N SER A 112 -0.14 -9.54 -12.47
CA SER A 112 -0.95 -9.39 -11.26
C SER A 112 -1.90 -8.19 -11.35
N LEU A 113 -1.42 -7.04 -11.83
CA LEU A 113 -2.22 -5.84 -12.06
C LEU A 113 -3.31 -6.06 -13.12
N LEU A 114 -3.00 -6.75 -14.22
CA LEU A 114 -4.01 -7.06 -15.23
C LEU A 114 -5.07 -8.04 -14.69
N LYS A 115 -4.65 -9.08 -13.95
CA LYS A 115 -5.55 -9.99 -13.24
C LYS A 115 -6.52 -9.22 -12.34
N ARG A 116 -6.01 -8.23 -11.59
CA ARG A 116 -6.83 -7.35 -10.73
C ARG A 116 -7.83 -6.53 -11.51
N SER A 117 -7.41 -5.92 -12.62
CA SER A 117 -8.35 -5.23 -13.51
C SER A 117 -9.48 -6.15 -13.96
N LEU A 118 -9.18 -7.40 -14.32
CA LEU A 118 -10.20 -8.37 -14.75
C LEU A 118 -11.12 -8.81 -13.61
N ASN A 119 -10.59 -9.06 -12.41
CA ASN A 119 -11.42 -9.29 -11.22
C ASN A 119 -12.37 -8.12 -10.96
N GLN A 120 -11.90 -6.88 -11.14
CA GLN A 120 -12.75 -5.70 -10.99
C GLN A 120 -13.90 -5.68 -12.00
N GLU A 121 -13.65 -6.05 -13.26
CA GLU A 121 -14.71 -6.14 -14.27
C GLU A 121 -15.72 -7.24 -13.93
N ALA A 122 -15.25 -8.36 -13.38
CA ALA A 122 -16.09 -9.46 -12.92
C ALA A 122 -16.99 -9.03 -11.74
N GLU A 123 -16.43 -8.34 -10.74
CA GLU A 123 -17.17 -7.82 -9.58
C GLU A 123 -18.26 -6.81 -9.99
N LEU A 124 -17.98 -6.00 -11.01
CA LEU A 124 -18.95 -5.09 -11.60
C LEU A 124 -20.02 -5.80 -12.45
N ASN A 125 -19.97 -7.15 -12.53
CA ASN A 125 -20.82 -7.99 -13.36
C ASN A 125 -20.82 -7.58 -14.85
N GLN A 126 -19.69 -7.05 -15.33
CA GLN A 126 -19.54 -6.59 -16.71
C GLN A 126 -18.75 -7.61 -17.52
N ARG A 127 -19.43 -8.23 -18.50
CA ARG A 127 -18.73 -9.04 -19.51
C ARG A 127 -18.02 -8.13 -20.49
N LEU A 128 -16.71 -8.28 -20.62
CA LEU A 128 -15.91 -7.48 -21.52
C LEU A 128 -16.26 -7.77 -23.00
N THR A 129 -16.60 -6.71 -23.74
CA THR A 129 -16.87 -6.84 -25.18
C THR A 129 -15.57 -6.84 -25.99
N LYS A 130 -15.65 -7.23 -27.27
CA LYS A 130 -14.51 -7.07 -28.21
C LYS A 130 -14.01 -5.64 -28.29
N ARG A 131 -14.90 -4.64 -28.14
CA ARG A 131 -14.54 -3.23 -28.15
C ARG A 131 -13.74 -2.85 -26.91
N ASP A 132 -14.10 -3.39 -25.75
CA ASP A 132 -13.44 -3.12 -24.47
C ASP A 132 -12.04 -3.74 -24.44
N ILE A 133 -11.91 -4.98 -24.89
CA ILE A 133 -10.60 -5.63 -25.09
C ILE A 133 -9.72 -4.80 -26.03
N GLY A 134 -10.30 -4.23 -27.10
CA GLY A 134 -9.59 -3.32 -28.01
C GLY A 134 -9.09 -2.03 -27.34
N ARG A 135 -9.87 -1.47 -26.40
CA ARG A 135 -9.45 -0.29 -25.60
C ARG A 135 -8.31 -0.65 -24.65
N LEU A 136 -8.44 -1.76 -23.92
CA LEU A 136 -7.39 -2.25 -23.01
C LEU A 136 -6.08 -2.50 -23.74
N ARG A 137 -6.11 -3.15 -24.90
CA ARG A 137 -4.91 -3.37 -25.73
C ARG A 137 -4.25 -2.07 -26.16
N ARG A 138 -5.04 -1.07 -26.57
CA ARG A 138 -4.52 0.25 -26.95
C ARG A 138 -3.85 0.94 -25.76
N MET A 139 -4.51 0.94 -24.61
CA MET A 139 -3.96 1.48 -23.37
C MET A 139 -2.63 0.81 -23.01
N ILE A 140 -2.57 -0.53 -23.04
CA ILE A 140 -1.36 -1.33 -22.79
C ILE A 140 -0.23 -0.96 -23.77
N THR A 141 -0.54 -0.82 -25.06
CA THR A 141 0.47 -0.44 -26.07
C THR A 141 1.05 0.95 -25.82
N ILE A 142 0.19 1.93 -25.52
CA ILE A 142 0.63 3.30 -25.28
C ILE A 142 1.46 3.36 -23.98
N ALA A 143 0.97 2.76 -22.91
CA ALA A 143 1.65 2.76 -21.62
C ALA A 143 2.99 2.01 -21.67
N GLY A 144 3.04 0.89 -22.40
CA GLY A 144 4.27 0.13 -22.65
C GLY A 144 5.31 0.94 -23.41
N LYS A 145 4.91 1.69 -24.45
CA LYS A 145 5.81 2.58 -25.20
C LYS A 145 6.50 3.62 -24.32
N TYR A 146 5.82 4.10 -23.27
CA TYR A 146 6.34 5.14 -22.38
C TYR A 146 6.88 4.62 -21.04
N GLY A 147 6.94 3.30 -20.83
CA GLY A 147 7.46 2.71 -19.59
C GLY A 147 6.60 3.01 -18.35
N VAL A 148 5.28 3.20 -18.53
CA VAL A 148 4.32 3.56 -17.46
C VAL A 148 3.20 2.51 -17.31
N LEU A 149 3.43 1.31 -17.82
CA LEU A 149 2.45 0.22 -17.87
C LEU A 149 1.88 -0.16 -16.49
N PRO A 150 2.69 -0.39 -15.44
CA PRO A 150 2.15 -0.72 -14.11
C PRO A 150 1.23 0.38 -13.57
N HIS A 151 1.69 1.63 -13.65
CA HIS A 151 0.93 2.79 -13.15
C HIS A 151 -0.37 3.01 -13.92
N THR A 152 -0.37 2.75 -15.23
CA THR A 152 -1.55 2.92 -16.08
C THR A 152 -2.62 1.86 -15.77
N ILE A 153 -2.23 0.59 -15.64
CA ILE A 153 -3.17 -0.49 -15.28
C ILE A 153 -3.73 -0.27 -13.87
N TYR A 154 -2.89 0.20 -12.95
CA TYR A 154 -3.33 0.57 -11.61
C TYR A 154 -4.37 1.69 -11.65
N GLY A 155 -4.06 2.84 -12.28
CA GLY A 155 -4.99 3.96 -12.39
C GLY A 155 -6.30 3.58 -13.11
N TYR A 156 -6.22 2.71 -14.13
CA TYR A 156 -7.40 2.17 -14.80
C TYR A 156 -8.29 1.41 -13.80
N THR A 157 -7.68 0.48 -13.05
CA THR A 157 -8.38 -0.34 -12.06
C THR A 157 -9.04 0.53 -10.98
N THR A 158 -8.31 1.52 -10.46
CA THR A 158 -8.85 2.48 -9.47
C THR A 158 -10.01 3.29 -10.04
N ALA A 159 -9.90 3.80 -11.27
CA ALA A 159 -11.02 4.50 -11.91
C ALA A 159 -12.25 3.61 -12.09
N ARG A 160 -12.06 2.32 -12.43
CA ARG A 160 -13.16 1.35 -12.53
C ARG A 160 -13.84 1.10 -11.18
N ARG A 161 -13.07 1.05 -10.10
CA ARG A 161 -13.58 0.90 -8.72
C ARG A 161 -14.47 2.07 -8.28
N ILE A 162 -14.04 3.28 -8.60
CA ILE A 162 -14.85 4.50 -8.38
C ILE A 162 -16.17 4.45 -9.19
N GLY A 163 -16.22 3.65 -10.26
CA GLY A 163 -17.43 3.40 -11.04
C GLY A 163 -17.42 4.04 -12.43
N LEU A 164 -16.29 4.64 -12.87
CA LEU A 164 -16.17 5.21 -14.21
C LEU A 164 -16.25 4.13 -15.27
N SER A 165 -16.87 4.41 -16.41
CA SER A 165 -16.96 3.46 -17.52
C SER A 165 -15.59 3.04 -18.05
N ILE A 166 -15.47 1.87 -18.68
CA ILE A 166 -14.22 1.41 -19.34
C ILE A 166 -13.68 2.48 -20.29
N GLN A 167 -14.56 3.17 -21.01
CA GLN A 167 -14.18 4.24 -21.92
C GLN A 167 -13.56 5.43 -21.17
N ASP A 168 -14.18 5.87 -20.09
CA ASP A 168 -13.71 7.03 -19.32
C ASP A 168 -12.45 6.69 -18.53
N SER A 169 -12.38 5.50 -17.91
CA SER A 169 -11.19 5.02 -17.21
C SER A 169 -9.99 4.93 -18.15
N THR A 170 -10.16 4.33 -19.33
CA THR A 170 -9.06 4.26 -20.32
C THR A 170 -8.68 5.66 -20.83
N ALA A 171 -9.66 6.51 -21.15
CA ALA A 171 -9.38 7.87 -21.62
C ALA A 171 -8.63 8.71 -20.58
N MET A 172 -9.02 8.63 -19.31
CA MET A 172 -8.41 9.38 -18.22
C MET A 172 -6.94 9.02 -18.04
N VAL A 173 -6.59 7.73 -17.97
CA VAL A 173 -5.20 7.32 -17.77
C VAL A 173 -4.35 7.51 -19.03
N MET A 174 -4.93 7.35 -20.22
CA MET A 174 -4.23 7.61 -21.49
C MET A 174 -3.94 9.10 -21.69
N HIS A 175 -4.79 10.00 -21.17
CA HIS A 175 -4.56 11.46 -21.23
C HIS A 175 -3.21 11.87 -20.62
N LEU A 176 -2.72 11.15 -19.61
CA LEU A 176 -1.41 11.38 -19.00
C LEU A 176 -0.24 11.08 -19.96
N SER A 177 -0.43 10.09 -20.85
CA SER A 177 0.59 9.60 -21.79
C SER A 177 0.52 10.24 -23.18
N ASP A 178 -0.66 10.72 -23.58
CA ASP A 178 -0.96 11.09 -24.98
C ASP A 178 -0.52 12.51 -25.39
N ALA A 179 -0.25 13.43 -24.45
CA ALA A 179 -0.01 14.85 -24.80
C ALA A 179 1.39 15.15 -25.37
N ASP A 180 2.46 14.61 -24.79
CA ASP A 180 3.85 14.83 -25.25
C ASP A 180 4.80 13.64 -24.94
N GLY A 181 4.34 12.62 -24.20
CA GLY A 181 5.03 11.33 -23.96
C GLY A 181 6.39 11.35 -23.25
N SER A 182 7.03 12.51 -23.11
CA SER A 182 8.42 12.67 -22.69
C SER A 182 8.63 12.65 -21.17
N LEU A 183 7.58 12.94 -20.39
CA LEU A 183 7.63 13.04 -18.93
C LEU A 183 6.52 12.23 -18.23
N ALA A 184 5.88 11.30 -18.95
CA ALA A 184 4.69 10.60 -18.47
C ALA A 184 4.89 9.96 -17.07
N GLY A 185 6.05 9.32 -16.82
CA GLY A 185 6.33 8.63 -15.55
C GLY A 185 6.31 9.51 -14.29
N TYR A 186 6.65 10.80 -14.39
CA TYR A 186 6.77 11.68 -13.21
C TYR A 186 5.44 12.02 -12.54
N THR A 187 4.34 12.03 -13.31
CA THR A 187 3.02 12.45 -12.80
C THR A 187 2.17 11.27 -12.34
N PHE A 188 2.39 10.07 -12.88
CA PHE A 188 1.57 8.89 -12.58
C PHE A 188 1.50 8.55 -11.09
N GLY A 189 2.60 8.72 -10.35
CA GLY A 189 2.61 8.50 -8.89
C GLY A 189 1.55 9.33 -8.20
N SER A 190 1.66 10.66 -8.30
CA SER A 190 0.73 11.57 -7.62
C SER A 190 -0.68 11.58 -8.20
N PHE A 191 -0.85 11.33 -9.50
CA PHE A 191 -2.18 11.09 -10.07
C PHE A 191 -2.85 9.85 -9.44
N ASN A 192 -2.11 8.74 -9.34
CA ASN A 192 -2.65 7.50 -8.78
C ASN A 192 -2.92 7.62 -7.28
N GLU A 193 -2.07 8.33 -6.53
CA GLU A 193 -2.29 8.64 -5.11
C GLU A 193 -3.61 9.42 -4.93
N ALA A 194 -3.81 10.49 -5.71
CA ALA A 194 -5.04 11.28 -5.67
C ALA A 194 -6.29 10.51 -6.13
N LEU A 195 -6.15 9.60 -7.08
CA LEU A 195 -7.27 8.78 -7.55
C LEU A 195 -7.63 7.70 -6.53
N SER A 196 -6.62 7.04 -5.95
CA SER A 196 -6.81 6.02 -4.92
C SER A 196 -7.35 6.61 -3.63
N SER A 197 -7.03 7.88 -3.34
CA SER A 197 -7.70 8.62 -2.30
C SER A 197 -9.16 8.92 -2.61
N LEU A 198 -9.80 8.38 -3.65
CA LEU A 198 -11.26 8.41 -3.87
C LEU A 198 -11.90 7.03 -3.96
N ALA A 199 -11.12 5.94 -3.96
CA ALA A 199 -11.58 4.62 -4.37
C ALA A 199 -12.76 4.05 -3.56
N ILE A 200 -12.84 4.39 -2.28
CA ILE A 200 -13.91 3.92 -1.38
C ILE A 200 -14.94 4.99 -1.01
N ALA A 201 -14.77 6.22 -1.51
CA ALA A 201 -15.70 7.30 -1.27
C ALA A 201 -16.95 7.16 -2.15
N GLN A 202 -18.09 7.58 -1.61
CA GLN A 202 -19.33 7.68 -2.39
C GLN A 202 -19.28 8.95 -3.24
N VAL A 203 -18.73 8.84 -4.45
CA VAL A 203 -18.54 9.97 -5.37
C VAL A 203 -19.14 9.63 -6.72
N ASP A 204 -19.77 10.61 -7.36
CA ASP A 204 -20.27 10.50 -8.73
C ASP A 204 -19.08 10.36 -9.70
N PRO A 205 -19.03 9.29 -10.52
CA PRO A 205 -17.98 9.10 -11.51
C PRO A 205 -17.78 10.29 -12.47
N GLU A 206 -18.85 11.01 -12.80
CA GLU A 206 -18.77 12.19 -13.67
C GLU A 206 -18.04 13.35 -12.97
N VAL A 207 -18.27 13.55 -11.67
CA VAL A 207 -17.56 14.57 -10.87
C VAL A 207 -16.07 14.26 -10.78
N VAL A 208 -15.71 12.98 -10.62
CA VAL A 208 -14.29 12.55 -10.62
C VAL A 208 -13.66 12.81 -11.98
N LYS A 209 -14.31 12.38 -13.07
CA LYS A 209 -13.83 12.60 -14.43
C LYS A 209 -13.59 14.07 -14.73
N ASP A 210 -14.56 14.92 -14.41
CA ASP A 210 -14.47 16.35 -14.68
C ASP A 210 -13.38 17.01 -13.82
N THR A 211 -13.26 16.63 -12.55
CA THR A 211 -12.22 17.16 -11.67
C THR A 211 -10.83 16.81 -12.18
N PHE A 212 -10.56 15.53 -12.49
CA PHE A 212 -9.25 15.11 -12.98
C PHE A 212 -8.93 15.71 -14.35
N ALA A 213 -9.92 15.91 -15.22
CA ALA A 213 -9.74 16.61 -16.48
C ALA A 213 -9.32 18.08 -16.27
N ARG A 214 -9.91 18.77 -15.27
CA ARG A 214 -9.56 20.15 -14.92
C ARG A 214 -8.17 20.25 -14.30
N VAL A 215 -7.85 19.37 -13.35
CA VAL A 215 -6.56 19.31 -12.65
C VAL A 215 -5.44 19.00 -13.65
N GLY A 216 -5.63 18.02 -14.52
CA GLY A 216 -4.66 17.70 -15.57
C GLY A 216 -4.53 18.79 -16.63
N GLY A 217 -5.63 19.45 -17.00
CA GLY A 217 -5.65 20.47 -18.04
C GLY A 217 -5.06 19.96 -19.37
N ARG A 218 -4.43 20.87 -20.14
CA ARG A 218 -3.80 20.54 -21.44
C ARG A 218 -2.47 19.79 -21.33
N ARG A 219 -1.79 19.89 -20.18
CA ARG A 219 -0.45 19.33 -19.96
C ARG A 219 -0.40 18.63 -18.60
N PRO A 220 -1.08 17.48 -18.46
CA PRO A 220 -1.21 16.81 -17.17
C PRO A 220 0.13 16.44 -16.54
N TYR A 221 1.15 16.16 -17.35
CA TYR A 221 2.49 15.76 -16.91
C TYR A 221 3.31 16.87 -16.20
N PHE A 222 2.85 18.12 -16.22
CA PHE A 222 3.41 19.23 -15.41
C PHE A 222 2.58 19.53 -14.14
N ARG A 223 1.55 18.74 -13.86
CA ARG A 223 0.58 19.01 -12.79
C ARG A 223 0.73 18.10 -11.58
N GLN A 224 1.89 17.45 -11.41
CA GLN A 224 2.19 16.59 -10.26
C GLN A 224 1.87 17.29 -8.93
N GLY A 225 2.28 18.56 -8.76
CA GLY A 225 1.98 19.34 -7.56
C GLY A 225 0.48 19.53 -7.29
N LEU A 226 -0.33 19.70 -8.35
CA LEU A 226 -1.77 19.82 -8.21
C LEU A 226 -2.44 18.49 -7.84
N TYR A 227 -1.96 17.36 -8.37
CA TYR A 227 -2.49 16.05 -7.96
C TYR A 227 -2.15 15.76 -6.49
N ARG A 228 -0.94 16.11 -6.02
CA ARG A 228 -0.63 16.02 -4.58
C ARG A 228 -1.54 16.93 -3.76
N ALA A 229 -1.74 18.18 -4.17
CA ALA A 229 -2.64 19.08 -3.47
C ALA A 229 -4.10 18.58 -3.45
N LEU A 230 -4.56 17.96 -4.55
CA LEU A 230 -5.86 17.30 -4.65
C LEU A 230 -5.95 16.12 -3.67
N GLU A 231 -4.94 15.25 -3.63
CA GLU A 231 -4.86 14.13 -2.68
C GLU A 231 -4.93 14.62 -1.23
N GLU A 232 -4.15 15.63 -0.86
CA GLU A 232 -4.13 16.23 0.48
C GLU A 232 -5.48 16.88 0.83
N MET A 233 -6.11 17.55 -0.14
CA MET A 233 -7.45 18.13 0.02
C MET A 233 -8.49 17.04 0.30
N ILE A 234 -8.41 15.91 -0.39
CA ILE A 234 -9.35 14.79 -0.20
C ILE A 234 -9.10 14.09 1.14
N THR A 235 -7.83 13.78 1.43
CA THR A 235 -7.44 12.98 2.61
C THR A 235 -7.58 13.77 3.91
N PHE A 236 -7.14 15.03 3.94
CA PHE A 236 -7.08 15.82 5.17
C PHE A 236 -7.98 17.07 5.12
N GLY A 237 -8.15 17.68 3.96
CA GLY A 237 -9.05 18.83 3.79
C GLY A 237 -10.51 18.46 4.03
N CYS A 238 -10.99 17.31 3.54
CA CYS A 238 -12.38 16.89 3.73
C CYS A 238 -12.75 16.74 5.22
N PRO A 239 -11.99 15.96 6.04
CA PRO A 239 -12.24 15.87 7.48
C PRO A 239 -12.15 17.22 8.20
N SER A 240 -11.11 18.03 7.95
CA SER A 240 -10.92 19.32 8.64
C SER A 240 -12.05 20.31 8.35
N ASN A 241 -12.53 20.36 7.10
CA ASN A 241 -13.59 21.29 6.69
C ASN A 241 -15.02 20.77 6.92
N ARG A 242 -15.16 19.60 7.55
CA ARG A 242 -16.46 18.96 7.81
C ARG A 242 -17.26 18.64 6.55
N THR A 243 -16.59 18.09 5.55
CA THR A 243 -17.15 17.79 4.22
C THR A 243 -16.81 16.37 3.80
N ASN A 244 -17.52 15.84 2.80
CA ASN A 244 -17.14 14.60 2.14
C ASN A 244 -16.48 14.88 0.76
N PRO A 245 -15.80 13.89 0.16
CA PRO A 245 -15.14 14.07 -1.13
C PRO A 245 -16.07 14.53 -2.25
N GLN A 246 -17.32 14.04 -2.30
CA GLN A 246 -18.30 14.48 -3.29
C GLN A 246 -18.56 15.99 -3.19
N GLU A 247 -18.82 16.50 -1.98
CA GLU A 247 -19.07 17.92 -1.73
C GLU A 247 -17.87 18.79 -2.08
N VAL A 248 -16.66 18.37 -1.68
CA VAL A 248 -15.43 19.12 -1.95
C VAL A 248 -15.12 19.16 -3.45
N LEU A 249 -15.25 18.05 -4.16
CA LEU A 249 -15.02 18.03 -5.61
C LEU A 249 -16.07 18.85 -6.36
N GLN A 250 -17.34 18.82 -5.94
CA GLN A 250 -18.39 19.69 -6.50
C GLN A 250 -18.11 21.18 -6.23
N GLY A 251 -17.71 21.52 -5.01
CA GLY A 251 -17.32 22.89 -4.64
C GLY A 251 -16.11 23.37 -5.45
N LEU A 252 -15.10 22.52 -5.64
CA LEU A 252 -13.96 22.79 -6.51
C LEU A 252 -14.41 23.08 -7.95
N LEU A 253 -15.28 22.24 -8.53
CA LEU A 253 -15.79 22.45 -9.89
C LEU A 253 -16.61 23.73 -10.01
N ALA A 254 -17.40 24.09 -9.01
CA ALA A 254 -18.18 25.34 -8.99
C ALA A 254 -17.25 26.57 -9.00
N ASN A 255 -16.22 26.60 -8.14
CA ASN A 255 -15.23 27.69 -8.11
C ASN A 255 -14.52 27.86 -9.46
N LEU A 256 -14.19 26.75 -10.12
CA LEU A 256 -13.58 26.77 -11.46
C LEU A 256 -14.53 27.28 -12.56
N GLN A 257 -15.86 27.13 -12.40
CA GLN A 257 -16.84 27.71 -13.31
C GLN A 257 -16.95 29.23 -13.16
N GLU A 258 -16.69 29.75 -11.96
CA GLU A 258 -16.62 31.18 -11.66
C GLU A 258 -15.33 31.85 -12.17
N GLY A 259 -14.42 31.07 -12.77
CA GLY A 259 -13.19 31.56 -13.39
C GLY A 259 -11.98 31.62 -12.46
N GLU A 260 -12.05 31.00 -11.28
CA GLU A 260 -10.93 30.89 -10.36
C GLU A 260 -9.82 29.96 -10.93
N ASP A 261 -8.56 30.25 -10.60
CA ASP A 261 -7.46 29.34 -10.91
C ASP A 261 -7.51 28.09 -10.02
N ILE A 262 -7.15 26.95 -10.60
CA ILE A 262 -7.27 25.65 -9.94
C ILE A 262 -6.38 25.50 -8.70
N GLU A 263 -5.22 26.14 -8.69
CA GLU A 263 -4.32 26.12 -7.54
C GLU A 263 -4.98 26.86 -6.37
N THR A 264 -5.47 28.07 -6.62
CA THR A 264 -6.18 28.88 -5.63
C THR A 264 -7.46 28.18 -5.12
N ALA A 265 -8.20 27.53 -6.01
CA ALA A 265 -9.42 26.83 -5.64
C ALA A 265 -9.15 25.63 -4.72
N ILE A 266 -8.05 24.88 -4.93
CA ILE A 266 -7.62 23.79 -4.04
C ILE A 266 -7.12 24.35 -2.71
N GLU A 267 -6.32 25.41 -2.71
CA GLU A 267 -5.75 26.02 -1.51
C GLU A 267 -6.80 26.45 -0.47
N ARG A 268 -8.00 26.83 -0.91
CA ARG A 268 -9.12 27.21 -0.01
C ARG A 268 -9.52 26.10 0.98
N TYR A 269 -9.31 24.84 0.60
CA TYR A 269 -9.65 23.68 1.41
C TYR A 269 -8.48 23.20 2.29
N LEU A 270 -7.29 23.79 2.13
CA LEU A 270 -6.10 23.45 2.89
C LEU A 270 -5.85 24.46 4.02
N SER A 271 -5.57 23.98 5.23
CA SER A 271 -5.16 24.79 6.39
C SER A 271 -3.80 25.45 6.17
N GLU A 272 -3.45 26.48 6.97
CA GLU A 272 -2.13 27.11 6.87
C GLU A 272 -0.97 26.13 7.12
N GLU A 273 -1.17 25.13 7.99
CA GLU A 273 -0.19 24.07 8.24
C GLU A 273 -0.07 23.11 7.05
N GLN A 274 -1.20 22.77 6.42
CA GLN A 274 -1.23 21.98 5.18
C GLN A 274 -0.52 22.70 4.02
N ARG A 275 -0.65 24.02 3.93
CA ARG A 275 0.03 24.83 2.91
C ARG A 275 1.56 24.91 3.11
N LYS A 276 2.06 24.71 4.33
CA LYS A 276 3.50 24.76 4.68
C LYS A 276 4.25 23.43 4.53
N LEU A 277 3.57 22.38 4.07
CA LEU A 277 4.09 21.01 3.97
C LEU A 277 5.32 20.73 3.06
N PRO A 278 5.91 21.64 2.25
CA PRO A 278 7.08 21.22 1.45
C PRO A 278 8.39 21.01 2.22
N ASN A 279 8.58 21.58 3.42
CA ASN A 279 9.96 21.86 3.88
C ASN A 279 10.40 21.46 5.31
N GLU A 280 9.56 20.97 6.22
CA GLU A 280 9.99 20.84 7.63
C GLU A 280 9.77 19.46 8.26
N ASN A 281 10.68 19.11 9.16
CA ASN A 281 10.80 17.85 9.93
C ASN A 281 9.67 17.68 10.98
N GLU A 282 8.55 18.37 10.81
CA GLU A 282 7.48 18.42 11.79
C GLU A 282 6.35 17.46 11.44
N VAL A 283 5.88 16.74 12.46
CA VAL A 283 4.62 15.99 12.39
C VAL A 283 3.51 17.04 12.29
N VAL A 284 2.73 17.01 11.21
CA VAL A 284 1.55 17.89 11.10
C VAL A 284 0.41 17.21 11.85
N ILE A 285 0.00 17.83 12.95
CA ILE A 285 -1.21 17.49 13.69
C ILE A 285 -2.31 18.37 13.12
N TYR A 286 -3.31 17.78 12.47
CA TYR A 286 -4.37 18.53 11.82
C TYR A 286 -5.42 18.99 12.85
N GLU A 287 -5.69 20.30 12.92
CA GLU A 287 -6.85 20.82 13.63
C GLU A 287 -8.14 20.34 12.93
N LEU A 288 -9.01 19.65 13.68
CA LEU A 288 -10.30 19.17 13.19
C LEU A 288 -11.42 19.96 13.88
N GLY A 289 -12.51 20.21 13.15
CA GLY A 289 -13.78 20.61 13.75
C GLY A 289 -14.46 19.47 14.52
N GLU A 290 -15.58 19.77 15.19
CA GLU A 290 -16.41 18.77 15.89
C GLU A 290 -16.80 17.60 14.97
N GLU A 291 -16.58 16.38 15.46
CA GLU A 291 -16.74 15.13 14.72
C GLU A 291 -18.22 14.79 14.47
N ARG A 292 -18.50 14.11 13.36
CA ARG A 292 -19.83 13.61 12.99
C ARG A 292 -19.69 12.14 12.59
N ASP A 293 -20.60 11.29 13.06
CA ASP A 293 -20.64 9.85 12.72
C ASP A 293 -20.64 9.58 11.20
N SER A 294 -21.03 10.56 10.38
CA SER A 294 -21.02 10.52 8.92
C SER A 294 -19.64 10.39 8.26
N TYR A 295 -18.53 10.50 9.01
CA TYR A 295 -17.17 10.41 8.43
C TYR A 295 -16.65 8.98 8.27
N PHE A 296 -17.16 8.02 9.04
CA PHE A 296 -16.80 6.63 8.86
C PHE A 296 -17.75 5.96 7.88
N ILE A 297 -17.23 5.58 6.73
CA ILE A 297 -18.03 4.93 5.69
C ILE A 297 -18.19 3.46 6.07
N PRO A 298 -19.42 2.96 6.32
CA PRO A 298 -19.63 1.54 6.54
C PRO A 298 -19.28 0.79 5.25
N LYS A 299 -18.36 -0.18 5.35
CA LYS A 299 -17.90 -0.96 4.21
C LYS A 299 -18.00 -2.45 4.51
N ALA A 300 -18.64 -3.20 3.61
CA ALA A 300 -18.64 -4.66 3.62
C ALA A 300 -17.73 -5.23 2.52
N GLY A 301 -17.30 -6.47 2.65
CA GLY A 301 -16.49 -7.16 1.63
C GLY A 301 -15.00 -6.86 1.75
N HIS A 302 -14.18 -7.11 0.73
CA HIS A 302 -12.73 -6.89 0.79
C HIS A 302 -12.37 -5.40 0.95
N LEU A 303 -11.40 -5.09 1.81
CA LEU A 303 -10.89 -3.73 1.99
C LEU A 303 -9.74 -3.46 1.01
N GLU A 304 -9.82 -2.30 0.38
CA GLU A 304 -8.75 -1.85 -0.50
C GLU A 304 -7.65 -1.14 0.31
N LEU A 305 -6.53 -1.83 0.53
CA LEU A 305 -5.47 -1.36 1.43
C LEU A 305 -4.78 -0.08 0.94
N ALA A 306 -4.75 0.17 -0.37
CA ALA A 306 -4.24 1.42 -0.93
C ALA A 306 -5.23 2.61 -0.78
N ALA A 307 -6.46 2.36 -0.34
CA ALA A 307 -7.53 3.35 -0.16
C ALA A 307 -7.74 3.74 1.32
N LEU A 308 -6.76 3.41 2.17
CA LEU A 308 -6.71 3.78 3.59
C LEU A 308 -6.57 5.28 3.95
N PRO A 309 -6.54 6.30 3.06
CA PRO A 309 -6.79 7.67 3.49
C PRO A 309 -8.14 7.88 4.17
N TYR A 310 -9.11 6.99 3.96
CA TYR A 310 -10.46 7.15 4.47
C TYR A 310 -10.73 6.47 5.80
N ARG A 311 -11.64 7.10 6.53
CA ARG A 311 -12.27 6.52 7.71
C ARG A 311 -13.33 5.51 7.29
N THR A 312 -13.13 4.25 7.67
CA THR A 312 -14.07 3.16 7.37
C THR A 312 -14.51 2.42 8.61
N GLN A 313 -15.78 2.02 8.63
CA GLN A 313 -16.35 1.11 9.63
C GLN A 313 -16.45 -0.31 9.06
N ARG A 314 -16.02 -1.30 9.84
CA ARG A 314 -16.01 -2.71 9.46
C ARG A 314 -16.57 -3.56 10.60
N GLY A 315 -17.30 -4.62 10.27
CA GLY A 315 -17.68 -5.62 11.28
C GLY A 315 -16.46 -6.46 11.72
N LEU A 316 -16.59 -7.15 12.85
CA LEU A 316 -15.51 -7.97 13.45
C LEU A 316 -14.71 -8.80 12.44
N ASN A 317 -15.36 -9.71 11.70
CA ASN A 317 -14.68 -10.64 10.79
C ASN A 317 -14.01 -9.93 9.60
N ASP A 318 -14.66 -8.90 9.08
CA ASP A 318 -14.16 -8.14 7.94
C ASP A 318 -12.91 -7.35 8.36
N GLY A 319 -12.94 -6.66 9.52
CA GLY A 319 -11.78 -5.93 10.03
C GLY A 319 -10.60 -6.83 10.38
N VAL A 320 -10.83 -8.02 10.97
CA VAL A 320 -9.75 -8.99 11.22
C VAL A 320 -9.09 -9.43 9.92
N ARG A 321 -9.88 -9.77 8.89
CA ARG A 321 -9.35 -10.14 7.58
C ARG A 321 -8.51 -9.01 6.98
N ASP A 322 -8.97 -7.77 7.09
CA ASP A 322 -8.24 -6.62 6.56
C ASP A 322 -6.88 -6.46 7.24
N LEU A 323 -6.83 -6.57 8.57
CA LEU A 323 -5.56 -6.50 9.31
C LEU A 323 -4.59 -7.63 8.92
N GLU A 324 -5.11 -8.84 8.72
CA GLU A 324 -4.29 -9.97 8.23
C GLU A 324 -3.72 -9.71 6.83
N GLU A 325 -4.53 -9.13 5.93
CA GLU A 325 -4.12 -8.77 4.58
C GLU A 325 -3.06 -7.64 4.59
N ILE A 326 -3.24 -6.62 5.45
CA ILE A 326 -2.26 -5.53 5.65
C ILE A 326 -0.95 -6.04 6.24
N ALA A 327 -1.00 -6.92 7.24
CA ALA A 327 0.22 -7.46 7.86
C ALA A 327 1.06 -8.28 6.86
N ARG A 328 0.40 -8.96 5.92
CA ARG A 328 1.04 -9.80 4.88
C ARG A 328 1.37 -9.05 3.61
N ALA A 329 1.10 -7.75 3.58
CA ALA A 329 1.15 -6.98 2.37
C ALA A 329 2.59 -6.66 1.95
N ARG A 330 2.83 -6.71 0.64
CA ARG A 330 4.16 -6.50 0.05
C ARG A 330 4.19 -5.27 -0.85
N SER A 331 5.08 -4.32 -0.59
CA SER A 331 5.30 -3.05 -1.31
C SER A 331 5.43 -3.24 -2.83
N HIS A 332 6.13 -4.29 -3.27
CA HIS A 332 6.29 -4.58 -4.69
C HIS A 332 5.03 -5.16 -5.35
N ARG A 333 3.99 -5.45 -4.58
CA ARG A 333 2.69 -5.90 -5.10
C ARG A 333 1.67 -4.77 -5.15
N TRP A 334 2.08 -3.49 -5.21
CA TRP A 334 1.33 -2.26 -5.61
C TRP A 334 -0.07 -1.97 -5.00
N GLU A 335 -0.76 -2.92 -4.39
CA GLU A 335 -2.08 -2.79 -3.75
C GLU A 335 -2.00 -2.93 -2.23
N SER A 336 -0.82 -3.17 -1.68
CA SER A 336 -0.73 -3.85 -0.40
C SER A 336 -0.47 -2.91 0.78
N VAL A 337 0.17 -1.76 0.58
CA VAL A 337 0.78 -1.08 1.72
C VAL A 337 0.15 0.28 1.94
N GLY A 338 -1.05 0.27 2.55
CA GLY A 338 -1.42 1.31 3.48
C GLY A 338 -1.13 0.79 4.87
N GLU A 339 -0.13 1.36 5.52
CA GLU A 339 -0.02 1.27 6.97
C GLU A 339 -1.10 2.17 7.57
N GLY A 340 -1.71 1.74 8.67
CA GLY A 340 -2.86 2.44 9.23
C GLY A 340 -3.06 2.12 10.71
N MET A 341 -3.66 3.10 11.40
CA MET A 341 -4.15 2.94 12.76
C MET A 341 -5.62 2.53 12.71
N TRP A 342 -5.95 1.54 13.52
CA TRP A 342 -7.27 0.95 13.63
C TRP A 342 -7.73 0.97 15.08
N ILE A 343 -9.02 1.14 15.31
CA ILE A 343 -9.61 1.00 16.63
C ILE A 343 -10.73 -0.04 16.56
N PHE A 344 -10.67 -1.04 17.42
CA PHE A 344 -11.76 -1.99 17.63
C PHE A 344 -12.54 -1.61 18.89
N ASP A 345 -13.84 -1.45 18.72
CA ASP A 345 -14.78 -1.27 19.81
C ASP A 345 -15.43 -2.61 20.19
N PRO A 346 -15.09 -3.18 21.35
CA PRO A 346 -15.63 -4.48 21.78
C PRO A 346 -17.13 -4.47 22.08
N ASN A 347 -17.73 -3.31 22.39
CA ASN A 347 -19.17 -3.25 22.67
C ASN A 347 -20.00 -3.34 21.38
N GLY A 348 -19.52 -2.73 20.29
CA GLY A 348 -20.18 -2.73 19.00
C GLY A 348 -19.70 -3.80 18.02
N ASP A 349 -18.72 -4.63 18.37
CA ASP A 349 -18.04 -5.56 17.44
C ASP A 349 -17.60 -4.88 16.13
N THR A 350 -17.14 -3.63 16.25
CA THR A 350 -16.88 -2.75 15.10
C THR A 350 -15.44 -2.26 15.09
N TRP A 351 -14.82 -2.35 13.93
CA TRP A 351 -13.51 -1.78 13.62
C TRP A 351 -13.65 -0.44 12.91
N TYR A 352 -12.77 0.49 13.27
CA TYR A 352 -12.69 1.85 12.76
C TYR A 352 -11.28 2.06 12.21
N SER A 353 -11.15 2.23 10.89
CA SER A 353 -9.89 2.73 10.31
C SER A 353 -9.81 4.22 10.52
N LEU A 354 -8.74 4.72 11.13
CA LEU A 354 -8.62 6.16 11.39
C LEU A 354 -8.33 7.00 10.14
N GLY A 355 -8.05 6.33 9.03
CA GLY A 355 -7.58 6.98 7.82
C GLY A 355 -6.14 7.49 7.95
N GLY A 356 -5.69 8.25 6.97
CA GLY A 356 -4.38 8.91 6.96
C GLY A 356 -3.44 8.41 5.87
N LYS A 357 -2.17 8.80 5.98
CA LYS A 357 -1.16 8.57 4.94
C LYS A 357 0.19 8.23 5.55
N THR A 358 0.81 7.17 5.07
CA THR A 358 2.24 6.90 5.30
C THR A 358 3.05 7.43 4.13
N GLU A 359 4.04 8.27 4.42
CA GLU A 359 5.01 8.77 3.46
C GLU A 359 6.37 8.14 3.70
N VAL A 360 6.89 7.47 2.69
CA VAL A 360 8.26 6.94 2.71
C VAL A 360 9.19 7.96 2.06
N HIS A 361 10.03 8.58 2.88
CA HIS A 361 11.11 9.45 2.44
C HIS A 361 12.43 8.65 2.45
N PRO A 362 13.45 9.08 1.68
CA PRO A 362 14.72 8.38 1.66
C PRO A 362 15.34 8.17 3.04
N ASP A 363 15.09 9.00 4.04
CA ASP A 363 15.74 8.97 5.36
C ASP A 363 14.75 8.75 6.53
N ARG A 364 13.46 8.65 6.25
CA ARG A 364 12.42 8.53 7.27
C ARG A 364 11.13 7.96 6.71
N VAL A 365 10.32 7.37 7.58
CA VAL A 365 8.90 7.12 7.31
C VAL A 365 8.10 8.08 8.17
N ARG A 366 7.10 8.72 7.58
CA ARG A 366 6.21 9.68 8.25
C ARG A 366 4.79 9.13 8.19
N HIS A 367 4.16 8.99 9.35
CA HIS A 367 2.76 8.61 9.46
C HIS A 367 1.94 9.86 9.79
N ASN A 368 1.00 10.19 8.91
CA ASN A 368 0.05 11.27 9.07
C ASN A 368 -1.31 10.66 9.37
N PHE A 369 -1.62 10.47 10.64
CA PHE A 369 -2.92 9.96 11.08
C PHE A 369 -3.94 11.08 11.24
N ILE A 370 -5.21 10.77 11.03
CA ILE A 370 -6.31 11.72 11.21
C ILE A 370 -6.88 11.52 12.63
N PRO A 371 -6.79 12.49 13.55
CA PRO A 371 -7.18 12.32 14.96
C PRO A 371 -8.66 11.94 15.17
N TYR A 372 -8.97 11.00 16.07
CA TYR A 372 -10.32 10.47 16.26
C TYR A 372 -10.93 10.83 17.62
N ASP A 373 -12.17 11.29 17.64
CA ASP A 373 -12.99 11.45 18.84
C ASP A 373 -13.58 10.09 19.25
N ALA A 374 -12.95 9.46 20.22
CA ALA A 374 -13.37 8.18 20.76
C ALA A 374 -14.51 8.26 21.80
N SER A 375 -15.19 9.42 21.94
CA SER A 375 -16.32 9.59 22.88
C SER A 375 -17.46 8.58 22.69
N GLN A 376 -17.65 8.10 21.47
CA GLN A 376 -18.72 7.13 21.14
C GLN A 376 -18.29 5.67 21.33
N LEU A 377 -17.02 5.41 21.65
CA LEU A 377 -16.52 4.06 21.85
C LEU A 377 -16.75 3.58 23.29
N SER A 378 -16.55 2.28 23.51
CA SER A 378 -16.44 1.74 24.86
C SER A 378 -15.29 2.39 25.65
N GLU A 379 -15.34 2.24 26.98
CA GLU A 379 -14.29 2.68 27.90
C GLU A 379 -12.91 2.06 27.59
N LYS A 380 -12.87 0.88 26.95
CA LYS A 380 -11.65 0.10 26.72
C LYS A 380 -11.55 -0.38 25.27
N PRO A 381 -11.38 0.53 24.31
CA PRO A 381 -11.19 0.15 22.93
C PRO A 381 -9.78 -0.42 22.72
N TYR A 382 -9.60 -1.18 21.63
CA TYR A 382 -8.30 -1.74 21.26
C TYR A 382 -7.76 -0.99 20.04
N MET A 383 -6.59 -0.38 20.15
CA MET A 383 -5.93 0.34 19.06
C MET A 383 -4.86 -0.54 18.42
N PHE A 384 -4.82 -0.62 17.09
CA PHE A 384 -3.88 -1.44 16.34
C PHE A 384 -3.18 -0.61 15.28
N HIS A 385 -1.86 -0.51 15.39
CA HIS A 385 -1.00 -0.12 14.27
C HIS A 385 -0.62 -1.39 13.50
N THR A 386 -0.73 -1.40 12.17
CA THR A 386 -0.31 -2.57 11.38
C THR A 386 0.82 -2.21 10.43
N HIS A 387 1.96 -2.89 10.57
CA HIS A 387 3.11 -2.80 9.66
C HIS A 387 3.08 -3.95 8.65
N PRO A 388 3.01 -3.64 7.35
CA PRO A 388 3.17 -4.62 6.27
C PRO A 388 4.59 -5.23 6.21
N GLU A 389 4.66 -6.51 5.85
CA GLU A 389 5.91 -7.30 5.75
C GLU A 389 7.06 -6.60 4.99
N ASP A 390 6.76 -5.87 3.92
CA ASP A 390 7.77 -5.18 3.10
C ASP A 390 8.21 -3.81 3.65
N LEU A 391 7.39 -3.13 4.46
CA LEU A 391 7.76 -1.83 5.06
C LEU A 391 8.91 -1.99 6.06
N GLU A 392 9.01 -3.17 6.66
CA GLU A 392 10.10 -3.63 7.51
C GLU A 392 11.45 -3.81 6.77
N VAL A 393 11.54 -3.42 5.49
CA VAL A 393 12.78 -3.45 4.70
C VAL A 393 13.18 -2.04 4.19
N MET A 394 12.28 -1.05 4.31
CA MET A 394 12.44 0.28 3.70
C MET A 394 12.84 1.41 4.66
N LEU A 395 12.88 1.17 5.97
CA LEU A 395 13.42 2.13 6.93
C LEU A 395 14.92 2.29 6.68
N ARG A 396 15.31 3.29 5.89
CA ARG A 396 16.73 3.60 5.68
C ARG A 396 17.33 3.95 7.03
N ASN A 397 18.32 3.16 7.39
CA ASN A 397 19.06 3.32 8.61
C ASN A 397 19.73 4.71 8.65
N PRO A 398 19.56 5.50 9.72
CA PRO A 398 20.38 6.68 9.94
C PRO A 398 21.85 6.34 10.26
N TYR A 399 22.18 5.06 10.49
CA TYR A 399 23.51 4.57 10.83
C TYR A 399 24.09 3.74 9.67
N ASP A 400 24.98 4.36 8.87
CA ASP A 400 25.80 3.65 7.87
C ASP A 400 26.79 2.65 8.52
N ASP A 401 26.86 2.60 9.85
CA ASP A 401 27.86 1.87 10.65
C ASP A 401 27.52 0.40 10.94
N PHE A 402 26.38 -0.14 10.49
CA PHE A 402 26.06 -1.55 10.76
C PHE A 402 26.90 -2.51 9.91
N PRO A 403 27.56 -3.51 10.52
CA PRO A 403 28.61 -4.29 9.88
C PRO A 403 28.15 -5.30 8.81
N SER A 404 26.85 -5.63 8.70
CA SER A 404 26.33 -6.47 7.61
C SER A 404 24.81 -6.32 7.39
N ARG A 405 24.27 -6.95 6.34
CA ARG A 405 22.85 -6.90 5.94
C ARG A 405 21.93 -7.53 6.99
N GLU A 406 22.37 -8.60 7.63
CA GLU A 406 21.63 -9.35 8.64
C GLU A 406 21.32 -8.49 9.88
N TYR A 407 22.28 -7.66 10.29
CA TYR A 407 22.06 -6.69 11.36
C TYR A 407 21.00 -5.65 10.99
N ARG A 408 20.95 -5.24 9.72
CA ARG A 408 19.94 -4.30 9.23
C ARG A 408 18.55 -4.92 9.30
N ASP A 409 18.43 -6.19 8.93
CA ASP A 409 17.16 -6.90 8.99
C ASP A 409 16.69 -7.01 10.46
N HIS A 410 17.56 -7.37 11.40
CA HIS A 410 17.22 -7.41 12.83
C HIS A 410 16.79 -6.04 13.39
N VAL A 411 17.54 -4.98 13.09
CA VAL A 411 17.20 -3.62 13.51
C VAL A 411 15.86 -3.20 12.95
N THR A 412 15.61 -3.49 11.67
CA THR A 412 14.37 -3.05 11.04
C THR A 412 13.16 -3.78 11.63
N LYS A 413 13.30 -5.08 11.95
CA LYS A 413 12.27 -5.84 12.68
C LYS A 413 12.05 -5.33 14.11
N PHE A 414 13.11 -4.88 14.80
CA PHE A 414 12.96 -4.23 16.10
C PHE A 414 12.23 -2.89 15.99
N LEU A 415 12.59 -2.05 15.01
CA LEU A 415 11.95 -0.75 14.82
C LEU A 415 10.49 -0.88 14.39
N SER A 416 10.13 -1.88 13.58
CA SER A 416 8.74 -2.17 13.21
C SER A 416 7.94 -2.88 14.31
N SER A 417 8.58 -3.45 15.32
CA SER A 417 7.89 -4.11 16.43
C SER A 417 7.75 -3.23 17.67
N THR A 418 8.13 -1.96 17.60
CA THR A 418 8.13 -1.04 18.75
C THR A 418 7.44 0.28 18.44
N PRO A 419 6.72 0.87 19.41
CA PRO A 419 5.98 2.10 19.19
C PRO A 419 6.91 3.26 18.82
N SER A 420 6.49 4.00 17.79
CA SER A 420 7.12 5.21 17.30
C SER A 420 6.53 6.47 17.96
N ARG A 421 7.06 7.63 17.60
CA ARG A 421 6.45 8.92 17.94
C ARG A 421 4.99 8.99 17.48
N ALA A 422 4.68 8.49 16.29
CA ALA A 422 3.34 8.58 15.73
C ALA A 422 2.34 7.74 16.53
N ASP A 423 2.76 6.56 17.01
CA ASP A 423 1.94 5.68 17.85
C ASP A 423 1.52 6.34 19.16
N TYR A 424 2.48 6.94 19.88
CA TYR A 424 2.16 7.65 21.12
C TYR A 424 1.37 8.95 20.86
N SER A 425 1.65 9.64 19.74
CA SER A 425 0.92 10.89 19.39
C SER A 425 -0.54 10.61 19.12
N VAL A 426 -0.86 9.59 18.30
CA VAL A 426 -2.26 9.26 17.98
C VAL A 426 -3.03 8.74 19.19
N VAL A 427 -2.38 8.01 20.10
CA VAL A 427 -2.97 7.64 21.40
C VAL A 427 -3.30 8.88 22.22
N ALA A 428 -2.34 9.79 22.38
CA ALA A 428 -2.54 11.04 23.13
C ALA A 428 -3.67 11.88 22.53
N ASP A 429 -3.67 12.07 21.21
CA ASP A 429 -4.68 12.86 20.50
C ASP A 429 -6.07 12.24 20.62
N THR A 430 -6.17 10.90 20.60
CA THR A 430 -7.44 10.19 20.78
C THR A 430 -7.99 10.38 22.19
N ILE A 431 -7.14 10.29 23.22
CA ILE A 431 -7.52 10.49 24.62
C ILE A 431 -7.90 11.95 24.88
N GLU A 432 -7.13 12.91 24.36
CA GLU A 432 -7.37 14.34 24.54
C GLU A 432 -8.72 14.79 23.97
N ARG A 433 -9.15 14.18 22.87
CA ARG A 433 -10.40 14.53 22.18
C ARG A 433 -11.63 13.87 22.79
N ALA A 434 -11.46 12.72 23.44
CA ALA A 434 -12.57 12.01 24.05
C ALA A 434 -13.21 12.83 25.17
N THR A 435 -14.51 13.04 25.08
CA THR A 435 -15.34 13.69 26.11
C THR A 435 -15.70 12.74 27.25
N SER A 436 -15.53 11.44 27.04
CA SER A 436 -15.62 10.38 28.04
C SER A 436 -14.24 9.85 28.41
N GLU A 437 -14.08 9.35 29.63
CA GLU A 437 -12.86 8.66 30.04
C GLU A 437 -12.70 7.36 29.23
N ILE A 438 -11.56 7.21 28.56
CA ILE A 438 -11.19 6.03 27.79
C ILE A 438 -9.80 5.53 28.19
N HIS A 439 -9.63 4.21 28.14
CA HIS A 439 -8.41 3.51 28.50
C HIS A 439 -8.05 2.51 27.39
N PRO A 440 -7.57 3.01 26.23
CA PRO A 440 -7.23 2.14 25.12
C PRO A 440 -6.13 1.14 25.48
N ARG A 441 -6.24 -0.07 24.93
CA ARG A 441 -5.10 -1.01 24.84
C ARG A 441 -4.49 -0.89 23.47
N SER A 442 -3.18 -0.70 23.38
CA SER A 442 -2.53 -0.45 22.10
C SER A 442 -1.61 -1.57 21.67
N PHE A 443 -1.69 -1.90 20.39
CA PHE A 443 -1.00 -3.01 19.76
C PHE A 443 -0.34 -2.57 18.47
N ILE A 444 0.72 -3.27 18.11
CA ILE A 444 1.40 -3.20 16.82
C ILE A 444 1.38 -4.60 16.24
N VAL A 445 0.82 -4.76 15.04
CA VAL A 445 0.79 -6.00 14.28
C VAL A 445 1.89 -5.94 13.23
N HIS A 446 2.78 -6.93 13.23
CA HIS A 446 3.96 -6.96 12.37
C HIS A 446 4.39 -8.41 12.09
N SER A 447 5.44 -8.62 11.28
CA SER A 447 5.79 -9.97 10.81
C SER A 447 6.27 -10.94 11.90
N LEU A 448 6.72 -10.42 13.05
CA LEU A 448 7.18 -11.24 14.17
C LEU A 448 6.07 -11.55 15.20
N GLY A 449 4.85 -11.05 15.00
CA GLY A 449 3.74 -11.26 15.92
C GLY A 449 2.98 -9.97 16.25
N ILE A 450 2.57 -9.84 17.51
CA ILE A 450 1.83 -8.68 18.02
C ILE A 450 2.61 -8.11 19.19
N THR A 451 2.99 -6.84 19.11
CA THR A 451 3.52 -6.09 20.25
C THR A 451 2.40 -5.36 20.95
N GLU A 452 2.24 -5.56 22.25
CA GLU A 452 1.42 -4.72 23.12
C GLU A 452 2.31 -3.65 23.78
N PHE A 453 1.87 -2.40 23.79
CA PHE A 453 2.56 -1.34 24.52
C PHE A 453 1.63 -0.64 25.51
N THR A 454 2.12 -0.44 26.72
CA THR A 454 1.39 0.16 27.83
C THR A 454 1.94 1.53 28.15
N TYR A 455 1.10 2.37 28.74
CA TYR A 455 1.42 3.73 29.14
C TYR A 455 0.54 4.10 30.35
N PRO A 456 0.96 5.09 31.16
CA PRO A 456 0.15 5.56 32.29
C PRO A 456 -1.11 6.28 31.79
N ASN A 457 -2.15 6.32 32.63
CA ASN A 457 -3.33 7.18 32.43
C ASN A 457 -2.98 8.66 32.72
N ASP A 458 -2.02 9.20 31.99
CA ASP A 458 -1.48 10.55 32.15
C ASP A 458 -1.11 11.10 30.77
N LEU A 459 -1.99 11.95 30.23
CA LEU A 459 -1.89 12.49 28.87
C LEU A 459 -0.55 13.22 28.63
N GLU A 460 -0.08 14.00 29.59
CA GLU A 460 1.17 14.77 29.45
C GLU A 460 2.38 13.85 29.37
N LYS A 461 2.39 12.76 30.15
CA LYS A 461 3.45 11.74 30.04
C LYS A 461 3.45 11.04 28.69
N ILE A 462 2.27 10.75 28.12
CA ILE A 462 2.17 10.13 26.80
C ILE A 462 2.71 11.09 25.73
N LYS A 463 2.34 12.38 25.78
CA LYS A 463 2.86 13.43 24.87
C LYS A 463 4.37 13.60 24.98
N GLU A 464 4.91 13.56 26.20
CA GLU A 464 6.36 13.61 26.44
C GLU A 464 7.06 12.37 25.85
N MET A 465 6.49 11.17 26.05
CA MET A 465 7.01 9.93 25.49
C MET A 465 7.01 9.93 23.96
N ALA A 466 6.00 10.50 23.32
CA ALA A 466 5.96 10.65 21.87
C ALA A 466 7.22 11.38 21.35
N THR A 467 7.63 12.46 22.04
CA THR A 467 8.82 13.25 21.70
C THR A 467 10.12 12.49 21.95
N LYS A 468 10.19 11.70 23.04
CA LYS A 468 11.41 10.97 23.46
C LYS A 468 11.59 9.58 22.82
N SER A 469 10.54 9.04 22.23
CA SER A 469 10.47 7.65 21.73
C SER A 469 11.65 7.25 20.83
N ARG A 470 12.10 8.16 19.95
CA ARG A 470 13.27 7.93 19.09
C ARG A 470 14.54 7.77 19.91
N ASP A 471 14.86 8.76 20.75
CA ASP A 471 16.11 8.78 21.53
C ASP A 471 16.22 7.55 22.45
N ILE A 472 15.11 7.10 23.01
CA ILE A 472 15.06 5.91 23.88
C ILE A 472 15.33 4.64 23.06
N ARG A 473 14.74 4.49 21.86
CA ARG A 473 15.02 3.37 20.95
C ARG A 473 16.47 3.37 20.48
N ASP A 474 17.01 4.55 20.14
CA ASP A 474 18.40 4.71 19.72
C ASP A 474 19.37 4.29 20.84
N GLN A 475 19.08 4.65 22.08
CA GLN A 475 19.86 4.18 23.25
C GLN A 475 19.79 2.65 23.45
N ALA A 476 18.63 2.03 23.24
CA ALA A 476 18.50 0.57 23.33
C ALA A 476 19.38 -0.12 22.28
N MET A 477 19.37 0.37 21.03
CA MET A 477 20.20 -0.15 19.96
C MET A 477 21.70 0.07 20.19
N LEU A 478 22.10 1.21 20.74
CA LEU A 478 23.51 1.52 21.03
C LEU A 478 24.09 0.67 22.17
N ASN A 479 23.27 0.36 23.17
CA ASN A 479 23.68 -0.47 24.31
C ASN A 479 23.64 -1.98 24.01
N PHE A 480 23.03 -2.36 22.89
CA PHE A 480 22.92 -3.74 22.50
C PHE A 480 24.28 -4.33 22.10
N GLY A 481 24.58 -5.52 22.62
CA GLY A 481 25.86 -6.20 22.40
C GLY A 481 26.02 -6.76 20.99
N TRP A 482 26.08 -5.92 19.95
CA TRP A 482 26.20 -6.34 18.55
C TRP A 482 27.44 -7.19 18.26
N ASP A 483 28.53 -6.95 18.98
CA ASP A 483 29.75 -7.75 18.91
C ASP A 483 29.52 -9.21 19.33
N TYR A 484 28.62 -9.47 20.29
CA TYR A 484 28.25 -10.82 20.71
C TYR A 484 27.55 -11.60 19.59
N LEU A 485 26.69 -10.93 18.81
CA LEU A 485 26.01 -11.54 17.66
C LEU A 485 26.99 -11.82 16.49
N HIS A 486 28.10 -11.08 16.41
CA HIS A 486 29.05 -11.21 15.30
C HIS A 486 29.67 -12.61 15.24
N TRP A 487 29.78 -13.28 16.39
CA TRP A 487 30.37 -14.61 16.53
C TRP A 487 29.35 -15.76 16.45
N ARG A 488 28.04 -15.47 16.40
CA ARG A 488 26.95 -16.48 16.38
C ARG A 488 25.98 -16.31 15.21
N ARG A 489 26.48 -15.76 14.10
CA ARG A 489 25.73 -15.38 12.88
C ARG A 489 24.84 -16.50 12.29
N ASP A 490 25.11 -17.74 12.63
CA ASP A 490 24.46 -18.97 12.14
C ASP A 490 23.40 -19.56 13.10
N ILE A 491 23.19 -18.98 14.30
CA ILE A 491 22.42 -19.63 15.38
C ILE A 491 21.22 -18.81 15.87
N ILE A 492 21.20 -17.48 15.68
CA ILE A 492 20.19 -16.61 16.31
C ILE A 492 19.24 -16.03 15.24
N ASP A 493 17.94 -16.23 15.43
CA ASP A 493 16.89 -15.78 14.51
C ASP A 493 16.39 -14.35 14.81
N GLU A 494 15.66 -13.76 13.85
CA GLU A 494 15.12 -12.39 13.96
C GLU A 494 14.22 -12.18 15.20
N PRO A 495 13.31 -13.11 15.56
CA PRO A 495 12.51 -13.01 16.78
C PRO A 495 13.35 -12.93 18.07
N THR A 496 14.41 -13.73 18.18
CA THR A 496 15.26 -13.74 19.38
C THR A 496 15.98 -12.41 19.56
N VAL A 497 16.56 -11.86 18.48
CA VAL A 497 17.26 -10.56 18.54
C VAL A 497 16.29 -9.44 18.89
N ALA A 498 15.11 -9.40 18.25
CA ALA A 498 14.09 -8.40 18.54
C ALA A 498 13.64 -8.44 20.01
N ARG A 499 13.45 -9.64 20.59
CA ARG A 499 13.12 -9.78 22.01
C ARG A 499 14.19 -9.22 22.93
N MET A 500 15.46 -9.53 22.67
CA MET A 500 16.56 -9.03 23.50
C MET A 500 16.66 -7.50 23.44
N LEU A 501 16.47 -6.89 22.25
CA LEU A 501 16.41 -5.44 22.09
C LEU A 501 15.20 -4.82 22.81
N ILE A 502 14.04 -5.48 22.79
CA ILE A 502 12.84 -5.05 23.54
C ILE A 502 13.08 -5.13 25.05
N ASP A 503 13.78 -6.16 25.54
CA ASP A 503 14.16 -6.26 26.96
C ASP A 503 15.09 -5.11 27.39
N ASP A 504 16.03 -4.73 26.52
CA ASP A 504 16.90 -3.56 26.75
C ASP A 504 16.12 -2.25 26.67
N LEU A 505 15.19 -2.12 25.74
CA LEU A 505 14.29 -0.97 25.62
C LEU A 505 13.44 -0.80 26.89
N ASN A 506 12.84 -1.88 27.41
CA ASN A 506 12.02 -1.86 28.62
C ASN A 506 12.78 -1.35 29.87
N LYS A 507 14.10 -1.54 29.94
CA LYS A 507 14.93 -0.99 31.04
C LYS A 507 15.10 0.52 30.97
N LEU A 508 14.92 1.11 29.78
CA LEU A 508 15.06 2.53 29.51
C LEU A 508 13.72 3.28 29.54
N LEU A 509 12.60 2.56 29.48
CA LEU A 509 11.26 3.15 29.50
C LEU A 509 10.96 3.81 30.87
N PRO A 510 10.28 4.98 30.87
CA PRO A 510 9.82 5.59 32.11
C PRO A 510 8.79 4.72 32.86
N GLU A 511 8.58 5.00 34.14
CA GLU A 511 7.58 4.29 34.95
C GLU A 511 6.18 4.36 34.33
N GLY A 512 5.49 3.21 34.28
CA GLY A 512 4.16 3.06 33.68
C GLY A 512 4.18 2.72 32.18
N PHE A 513 5.33 2.84 31.51
CA PHE A 513 5.51 2.41 30.13
C PHE A 513 6.12 1.00 30.08
N SER A 514 5.60 0.15 29.21
CA SER A 514 6.18 -1.16 28.94
C SER A 514 5.83 -1.64 27.54
N ILE A 515 6.64 -2.56 27.03
CA ILE A 515 6.46 -3.18 25.72
C ILE A 515 6.54 -4.69 25.89
N LYS A 516 5.60 -5.42 25.28
CA LYS A 516 5.56 -6.87 25.31
C LYS A 516 5.32 -7.43 23.90
N LEU A 517 6.28 -8.21 23.41
CA LEU A 517 6.15 -8.92 22.15
C LEU A 517 5.49 -10.30 22.38
N HIS A 518 4.37 -10.54 21.71
CA HIS A 518 3.65 -11.81 21.70
C HIS A 518 3.91 -12.54 20.38
N GLU A 519 4.39 -13.79 20.47
CA GLU A 519 4.74 -14.59 19.30
C GLU A 519 3.50 -15.05 18.50
N PRO A 520 3.64 -15.37 17.20
CA PRO A 520 2.57 -15.92 16.40
C PRO A 520 1.98 -17.19 17.03
N GLY A 521 0.65 -17.25 17.16
CA GLY A 521 -0.04 -18.37 17.80
C GLY A 521 -0.23 -18.25 19.32
N THR A 522 0.20 -17.14 19.92
CA THR A 522 -0.15 -16.81 21.32
C THR A 522 -1.66 -16.53 21.42
N ASN A 523 -2.38 -17.23 22.31
CA ASN A 523 -3.77 -16.90 22.64
C ASN A 523 -3.79 -15.68 23.58
N LEU A 524 -4.26 -14.54 23.08
CA LEU A 524 -4.33 -13.25 23.78
C LEU A 524 -5.68 -13.00 24.46
#